data_AF-A0A954BPQ2-F1
#
_entry.id   AF-A0A954BPQ2-F1
#
_cell.length_a   1.000
_cell.length_b   1.000
_cell.length_c   1.000
_cell.angle_alpha   90.00
_cell.angle_beta   90.00
_cell.angle_gamma   90.00
#
_symmetry.space_group_name_H-M   'P 1'
#
loop_
_entity.id
_entity.type
_entity.pdbx_description
1 polymer ?
#
loop_
_entity_poly.entity_id
_entity_poly.type
_entity_poly.pdbx_seq_one_letter_code
_entity_poly.pdbx_strand_id
1 'polypeptide(L)'
;MRRLFKASHTIAHGLHMVSGVLLVAMVVTVLLDVLSRTVFGVTDGDIDITFPGGVEIVSYSLLFSVLLALPYSVNRGQVIVDIFTEVFPEGVKRAMAAAYNLGFTALGLGMAVAFFHSVGTTLASGETTQDLHIPLYLIYAAVSAITAMLGLRALLVSIEQFLDSRRRPRDPLVSLDKSRDQGAAS
;
A
#
# COMPACT_ATOMS: atom_id res chain seq x y z
N MET A 1 -9.23 17.72 11.95
CA MET A 1 -9.22 16.24 11.83
C MET A 1 -9.93 15.73 10.58
N ARG A 2 -11.25 15.89 10.40
CA ARG A 2 -11.97 15.30 9.24
C ARG A 2 -11.41 15.66 7.85
N ARG A 3 -10.89 16.88 7.67
CA ARG A 3 -10.24 17.31 6.41
C ARG A 3 -8.94 16.55 6.12
N LEU A 4 -8.14 16.24 7.14
CA LEU A 4 -6.87 15.51 7.00
C LEU A 4 -7.10 14.06 6.58
N PHE A 5 -8.09 13.40 7.20
CA PHE A 5 -8.50 12.05 6.82
C PHE A 5 -9.00 11.96 5.39
N LYS A 6 -9.86 12.90 4.97
CA LYS A 6 -10.35 12.98 3.59
C LYS A 6 -9.21 13.21 2.60
N ALA A 7 -8.33 14.18 2.87
CA ALA A 7 -7.19 14.47 2.00
C ALA A 7 -6.28 13.25 1.84
N SER A 8 -5.92 12.60 2.95
CA SER A 8 -5.08 11.40 2.93
C SER A 8 -5.75 10.26 2.14
N HIS A 9 -7.06 10.06 2.31
CA HIS A 9 -7.81 9.06 1.56
C HIS A 9 -7.85 9.36 0.05
N THR A 10 -8.13 10.61 -0.34
CA THR A 10 -8.17 11.01 -1.75
C THR A 10 -6.81 10.84 -2.43
N ILE A 11 -5.72 11.23 -1.75
CA ILE A 11 -4.36 11.04 -2.27
C ILE A 11 -4.07 9.55 -2.42
N ALA A 12 -4.33 8.74 -1.38
CA ALA A 12 -4.10 7.29 -1.43
C ALA A 12 -4.92 6.61 -2.54
N HIS A 13 -6.16 7.05 -2.77
CA HIS A 13 -6.98 6.55 -3.86
C HIS A 13 -6.39 6.91 -5.24
N GLY A 14 -5.90 8.14 -5.40
CA GLY A 14 -5.19 8.56 -6.61
C GLY A 14 -3.96 7.70 -6.88
N LEU A 15 -3.13 7.46 -5.87
CA LEU A 15 -1.97 6.56 -5.97
C LEU A 15 -2.39 5.15 -6.39
N HIS A 16 -3.46 4.61 -5.82
CA HIS A 16 -3.99 3.29 -6.18
C HIS A 16 -4.46 3.21 -7.64
N MET A 17 -5.08 4.27 -8.18
CA MET A 17 -5.43 4.32 -9.60
C MET A 17 -4.18 4.32 -10.49
N VAL A 18 -3.15 5.09 -10.11
CA VAL A 18 -1.87 5.10 -10.83
C VAL A 18 -1.20 3.72 -10.80
N SER A 19 -1.26 3.02 -9.67
CA SER A 19 -0.81 1.62 -9.57
C SER A 19 -1.49 0.72 -10.60
N GLY A 20 -2.82 0.80 -10.71
CA GLY A 20 -3.56 0.01 -11.71
C GLY A 20 -3.15 0.31 -13.15
N VAL A 21 -2.92 1.58 -13.48
CA VAL A 21 -2.42 1.99 -14.80
C VAL A 21 -1.02 1.43 -15.06
N LEU A 22 -0.11 1.52 -14.09
CA LEU A 22 1.24 0.97 -14.21
C LEU A 22 1.24 -0.55 -14.36
N LEU A 23 0.32 -1.26 -13.70
CA LEU A 23 0.16 -2.70 -13.84
C LEU A 23 -0.27 -3.08 -15.26
N VAL A 24 -1.22 -2.35 -15.84
CA VAL A 24 -1.62 -2.55 -17.25
C VAL A 24 -0.45 -2.21 -18.19
N ALA A 25 0.24 -1.10 -17.96
CA ALA A 25 1.41 -0.71 -18.75
C ALA A 25 2.50 -1.79 -18.71
N MET A 26 2.78 -2.37 -17.54
CA MET A 26 3.73 -3.47 -17.36
C MET A 26 3.36 -4.67 -18.23
N VAL A 27 2.10 -5.11 -18.22
CA VAL A 27 1.63 -6.23 -19.04
C VAL A 27 1.80 -5.93 -20.53
N VAL A 28 1.44 -4.72 -20.96
CA VAL A 28 1.63 -4.29 -22.36
C VAL A 28 3.11 -4.30 -22.75
N THR A 29 4.00 -3.78 -21.89
CA THR A 29 5.45 -3.79 -22.14
C THR A 29 5.99 -5.21 -22.30
N VAL A 30 5.57 -6.15 -21.46
CA VAL A 30 5.98 -7.57 -21.58
C VAL A 30 5.48 -8.17 -22.90
N LEU A 31 4.23 -7.89 -23.29
CA LEU A 31 3.69 -8.36 -24.57
C LEU A 31 4.48 -7.80 -25.75
N LEU A 32 4.80 -6.50 -25.74
CA LEU A 32 5.61 -5.87 -26.77
C LEU A 32 7.01 -6.47 -26.84
N ASP A 33 7.67 -6.72 -25.70
CA ASP A 33 9.00 -7.35 -25.67
C ASP A 33 8.99 -8.75 -26.30
N VAL A 34 8.00 -9.59 -25.97
CA VAL A 34 7.85 -10.93 -26.55
C VAL A 34 7.55 -10.85 -28.06
N LEU A 35 6.69 -9.93 -28.49
CA LEU A 35 6.35 -9.74 -29.90
C LEU A 35 7.56 -9.26 -30.71
N SER A 36 8.30 -8.27 -30.22
CA SER A 36 9.51 -7.77 -30.88
C SER A 36 10.53 -8.88 -31.12
N ARG A 37 10.79 -9.72 -30.10
CA ARG A 37 11.69 -10.87 -30.24
C ARG A 37 11.18 -11.91 -31.23
N THR A 38 9.87 -12.13 -31.27
CA THR A 38 9.24 -13.07 -32.22
C THR A 38 9.38 -12.57 -33.65
N VAL A 39 9.15 -11.29 -33.89
CA VAL A 39 9.31 -10.65 -35.21
C VAL A 39 10.76 -10.74 -35.67
N PHE A 40 11.72 -10.42 -34.80
CA PHE A 40 13.15 -10.52 -35.12
C PHE A 40 13.53 -11.95 -35.54
N GLY A 41 13.06 -12.96 -34.80
CA GLY A 41 13.32 -14.38 -35.10
C GLY A 41 12.66 -14.89 -36.39
N VAL A 42 11.46 -14.42 -36.72
CA VAL A 42 10.73 -14.82 -37.94
C VAL A 42 11.29 -14.14 -39.19
N THR A 43 11.90 -12.96 -39.04
CA THR A 43 12.44 -12.18 -40.16
C THR A 43 13.94 -12.44 -40.39
N ASP A 44 14.51 -13.50 -39.80
CA ASP A 44 15.95 -13.82 -39.85
C ASP A 44 16.85 -12.60 -39.51
N GLY A 45 16.35 -11.67 -38.67
CA GLY A 45 17.05 -10.45 -38.27
C GLY A 45 16.97 -9.25 -39.23
N ASP A 46 16.18 -9.31 -40.31
CA ASP A 46 16.05 -8.21 -41.28
C ASP A 46 15.28 -7.00 -40.72
N ILE A 47 14.44 -7.22 -39.70
CA ILE A 47 13.69 -6.18 -38.99
C ILE A 47 13.99 -6.28 -37.49
N ASP A 48 14.73 -5.29 -36.96
CA ASP A 48 15.02 -5.16 -35.53
C ASP A 48 14.15 -4.07 -34.87
N ILE A 49 13.13 -4.52 -34.13
CA ILE A 49 12.26 -3.68 -33.28
C ILE A 49 12.51 -4.04 -31.81
N THR A 50 13.68 -4.60 -31.49
CA THR A 50 14.01 -4.99 -30.12
C THR A 50 14.10 -3.74 -29.25
N PHE A 51 13.40 -3.75 -28.13
CA PHE A 51 13.29 -2.61 -27.24
C PHE A 51 14.30 -2.74 -26.08
N PRO A 52 15.44 -2.04 -26.09
CA PRO A 52 16.39 -2.08 -24.98
C PRO A 52 15.77 -1.44 -23.73
N GLY A 53 15.97 -2.08 -22.56
CA GLY A 53 15.46 -1.57 -21.29
C GLY A 53 14.00 -1.91 -20.97
N GLY A 54 13.36 -2.81 -21.73
CA GLY A 54 12.04 -3.35 -21.39
C GLY A 54 12.01 -3.98 -19.99
N VAL A 55 13.09 -4.66 -19.59
CA VAL A 55 13.24 -5.28 -18.26
C VAL A 55 13.26 -4.24 -17.15
N GLU A 56 13.93 -3.09 -17.34
CA GLU A 56 13.93 -2.00 -16.36
C GLU A 56 12.54 -1.39 -16.20
N ILE A 57 11.85 -1.12 -17.31
CA ILE A 57 10.49 -0.59 -17.28
C ILE A 57 9.56 -1.54 -16.52
N VAL A 58 9.65 -2.84 -16.76
CA VAL A 58 8.84 -3.84 -16.05
C VAL A 58 9.18 -3.86 -14.56
N SER A 59 10.47 -3.87 -14.21
CA SER A 59 10.94 -3.89 -12.82
C SER A 59 10.48 -2.67 -12.02
N TYR A 60 10.61 -1.47 -12.59
CA TYR A 60 10.15 -0.24 -11.95
C TYR A 60 8.63 -0.11 -11.96
N SER A 61 7.96 -0.56 -13.01
CA SER A 61 6.48 -0.61 -13.03
C SER A 61 5.95 -1.52 -11.93
N LEU A 62 6.57 -2.68 -11.70
CA LEU A 62 6.23 -3.56 -10.59
C LEU A 62 6.46 -2.88 -9.23
N LEU A 63 7.65 -2.30 -9.03
CA LEU A 63 8.01 -1.57 -7.81
C LEU A 63 6.96 -0.50 -7.47
N PHE A 64 6.66 0.37 -8.42
CA PHE A 64 5.71 1.46 -8.21
C PHE A 64 4.28 0.95 -8.10
N SER A 65 3.86 -0.04 -8.89
CA SER A 65 2.52 -0.62 -8.79
C SER A 65 2.25 -1.18 -7.40
N VAL A 66 3.19 -1.95 -6.84
CA VAL A 66 3.05 -2.50 -5.49
C VAL A 66 3.00 -1.36 -4.47
N LEU A 67 4.00 -0.48 -4.45
CA LEU A 67 4.10 0.56 -3.42
C LEU A 67 2.94 1.56 -3.45
N LEU A 68 2.46 1.94 -4.63
CA LEU A 68 1.35 2.87 -4.79
C LEU A 68 -0.01 2.28 -4.39
N ALA A 69 -0.16 0.96 -4.47
CA ALA A 69 -1.39 0.29 -4.04
C ALA A 69 -1.50 0.18 -2.50
N LEU A 70 -0.36 0.06 -1.81
CA LEU A 70 -0.35 -0.24 -0.36
C LEU A 70 -1.07 0.81 0.50
N PRO A 71 -0.84 2.14 0.37
CA PRO A 71 -1.48 3.15 1.23
C PRO A 71 -3.01 3.06 1.25
N TYR A 72 -3.63 2.76 0.11
CA TYR A 72 -5.09 2.64 0.01
C TYR A 72 -5.61 1.33 0.62
N SER A 73 -4.83 0.26 0.50
CA SER A 73 -5.21 -1.09 0.93
C SER A 73 -5.16 -1.32 2.44
N VAL A 74 -4.43 -0.50 3.20
CA VAL A 74 -4.27 -0.65 4.67
C VAL A 74 -5.60 -0.81 5.41
N ASN A 75 -6.64 -0.10 4.98
CA ASN A 75 -7.95 -0.16 5.64
C ASN A 75 -8.84 -1.32 5.18
N ARG A 76 -8.52 -1.96 4.04
CA ARG A 76 -9.37 -3.00 3.41
C ARG A 76 -8.99 -4.42 3.85
N GLY A 77 -7.78 -4.64 4.35
CA GLY A 77 -7.33 -5.97 4.83
C GLY A 77 -8.05 -6.47 6.09
N GLN A 78 -8.78 -5.60 6.79
CA GLN A 78 -9.47 -5.93 8.05
C GLN A 78 -10.60 -6.95 7.84
N VAL A 79 -11.26 -6.92 6.67
CA VAL A 79 -12.38 -7.83 6.34
C VAL A 79 -11.96 -9.29 6.38
N ILE A 80 -10.74 -9.61 5.94
CA ILE A 80 -10.23 -10.99 5.92
C ILE A 80 -9.92 -11.46 7.35
N VAL A 81 -9.36 -10.57 8.18
CA VAL A 81 -9.05 -10.88 9.59
C VAL A 81 -10.32 -11.08 10.42
N ASP A 82 -11.40 -10.34 10.11
CA ASP A 82 -12.67 -10.44 10.83
C ASP A 82 -13.29 -11.85 10.74
N ILE A 83 -13.16 -12.53 9.59
CA ILE A 83 -13.65 -13.91 9.38
C ILE A 83 -12.90 -14.92 10.26
N PHE A 84 -11.58 -14.80 10.36
CA PHE A 84 -10.78 -15.70 11.19
C PHE A 84 -10.90 -15.40 12.69
N THR A 85 -11.36 -14.20 13.03
CA THR A 85 -11.42 -13.75 14.41
C THR A 85 -12.82 -13.72 14.99
N GLU A 86 -13.84 -14.27 14.33
CA GLU A 86 -15.26 -14.18 14.73
C GLU A 86 -15.50 -14.46 16.22
N VAL A 87 -14.81 -15.48 16.77
CA VAL A 87 -14.89 -15.91 18.18
C VAL A 87 -14.26 -14.95 19.21
N PHE A 88 -13.47 -13.96 18.78
CA PHE A 88 -12.81 -13.04 19.72
C PHE A 88 -13.74 -11.89 20.16
N PRO A 89 -13.61 -11.43 21.42
CA PRO A 89 -14.30 -10.23 21.89
C PRO A 89 -13.91 -9.00 21.06
N GLU A 90 -14.86 -8.08 20.85
CA GLU A 90 -14.62 -6.88 20.02
C GLU A 90 -13.39 -6.06 20.43
N GLY A 91 -13.04 -6.06 21.72
CA GLY A 91 -11.85 -5.35 22.21
C GLY A 91 -10.54 -5.96 21.69
N VAL A 92 -10.46 -7.29 21.58
CA VAL A 92 -9.27 -8.00 21.08
C VAL A 92 -9.12 -7.79 19.58
N LYS A 93 -10.22 -7.87 18.81
CA LYS A 93 -10.24 -7.57 17.37
C LYS A 93 -9.70 -6.16 17.10
N ARG A 94 -10.15 -5.18 17.87
CA ARG A 94 -9.69 -3.79 17.76
C ARG A 94 -8.22 -3.61 18.13
N ALA A 95 -7.74 -4.28 19.19
CA ALA A 95 -6.34 -4.23 19.58
C ALA A 95 -5.42 -4.82 18.50
N MET A 96 -5.82 -5.95 17.89
CA MET A 96 -5.09 -6.57 16.79
C MET A 96 -5.06 -5.68 15.54
N ALA A 97 -6.20 -5.08 15.18
CA ALA A 97 -6.29 -4.11 14.08
C ALA A 97 -5.38 -2.89 14.31
N ALA A 98 -5.36 -2.35 15.52
CA ALA A 98 -4.48 -1.24 15.87
C ALA A 98 -3.00 -1.65 15.81
N ALA A 99 -2.64 -2.81 16.34
CA ALA A 99 -1.27 -3.32 16.30
C ALA A 99 -0.77 -3.53 14.86
N TYR A 100 -1.62 -4.08 13.98
CA TYR A 100 -1.31 -4.23 12.56
C TYR A 100 -1.05 -2.88 11.89
N ASN A 101 -1.93 -1.90 12.10
CA ASN A 101 -1.78 -0.55 11.52
C ASN A 101 -0.55 0.19 12.06
N LEU A 102 -0.19 0.00 13.33
CA LEU A 102 1.06 0.51 13.89
C LEU A 102 2.28 -0.17 13.25
N GLY A 103 2.21 -1.47 12.97
CA GLY A 103 3.24 -2.18 12.20
C GLY A 103 3.44 -1.57 10.81
N PHE A 104 2.36 -1.32 10.07
CA PHE A 104 2.43 -0.63 8.76
C PHE A 104 2.94 0.81 8.86
N THR A 105 2.65 1.48 9.97
CA THR A 105 3.19 2.82 10.24
C THR A 105 4.71 2.76 10.39
N ALA A 106 5.21 1.87 11.24
CA ALA A 106 6.63 1.70 11.49
C ALA A 106 7.37 1.27 10.21
N LEU A 107 6.80 0.32 9.46
CA LEU A 107 7.36 -0.13 8.19
C LEU A 107 7.40 1.00 7.15
N GLY A 108 6.28 1.71 6.93
CA GLY A 108 6.21 2.78 5.95
C GLY A 108 7.16 3.93 6.26
N LEU A 109 7.21 4.39 7.51
CA LEU A 109 8.13 5.45 7.94
C LEU A 109 9.59 4.99 7.95
N GLY A 110 9.86 3.76 8.39
CA GLY A 110 11.20 3.17 8.37
C GLY A 110 11.76 3.06 6.96
N MET A 111 10.96 2.58 6.01
CA MET A 111 11.31 2.56 4.60
C MET A 111 11.52 3.99 4.07
N ALA A 112 10.65 4.94 4.39
CA ALA A 112 10.76 6.31 3.92
C ALA A 112 12.10 6.95 4.32
N VAL A 113 12.52 6.77 5.58
CA VAL A 113 13.82 7.26 6.09
C VAL A 113 14.98 6.55 5.40
N ALA A 114 14.90 5.22 5.26
CA ALA A 114 15.95 4.44 4.58
C ALA A 114 16.15 4.90 3.14
N PHE A 115 15.07 5.03 2.36
CA PHE A 115 15.16 5.50 0.98
C PHE A 115 15.54 6.98 0.88
N PHE A 116 15.14 7.82 1.82
CA PHE A 116 15.58 9.22 1.84
C PHE A 116 17.10 9.32 2.04
N HIS A 117 17.68 8.45 2.88
CA HIS A 117 19.13 8.37 3.00
C HIS A 117 19.78 7.89 1.69
N SER A 118 19.19 6.89 1.02
CA SER A 118 19.66 6.41 -0.28
C SER A 118 19.63 7.50 -1.36
N VAL A 119 18.67 8.44 -1.33
CA VAL A 119 18.67 9.60 -2.24
C VAL A 119 19.96 10.40 -2.11
N GLY A 120 20.39 10.70 -0.89
CA GLY A 120 21.60 11.49 -0.64
C GLY A 120 22.87 10.79 -1.14
N THR A 121 23.00 9.49 -0.88
CA THR A 121 24.17 8.71 -1.32
C THR A 121 24.23 8.60 -2.84
N THR A 122 23.10 8.30 -3.48
CA THR A 122 23.01 8.13 -4.94
C THR A 122 23.15 9.44 -5.69
N LEU A 123 22.67 10.56 -5.12
CA LEU A 123 22.89 11.88 -5.70
C LEU A 123 24.37 12.26 -5.69
N ALA A 124 25.11 11.89 -4.64
CA ALA A 124 26.54 12.14 -4.54
C ALA A 124 27.38 11.24 -5.46
N SER A 125 26.98 9.97 -5.66
CA SER A 125 27.68 9.04 -6.55
C SER A 125 27.32 9.20 -8.03
N GLY A 126 26.19 9.83 -8.36
CA GLY A 126 25.73 10.03 -9.73
C GLY A 126 25.26 8.74 -10.41
N GLU A 127 24.86 7.73 -9.63
CA GLU A 127 24.43 6.44 -10.17
C GLU A 127 23.14 6.55 -11.01
N THR A 128 23.11 5.77 -12.08
CA THR A 128 21.99 5.68 -13.02
C THR A 128 21.54 4.23 -13.19
N THR A 129 20.35 4.03 -13.76
CA THR A 129 19.89 2.69 -14.16
C THR A 129 20.76 2.14 -15.29
N GLN A 130 20.79 0.82 -15.45
CA GLN A 130 21.73 0.11 -16.32
C GLN A 130 21.43 0.35 -17.80
N ASP A 131 20.16 0.26 -18.19
CA ASP A 131 19.73 0.36 -19.58
C ASP A 131 19.23 1.77 -19.91
N LEU A 132 18.25 2.28 -19.15
CA LEU A 132 17.60 3.58 -19.43
C LEU A 132 18.43 4.79 -18.98
N HIS A 133 19.53 4.58 -18.25
CA HIS A 133 20.36 5.64 -17.69
C HIS A 133 19.56 6.69 -16.89
N ILE A 134 18.47 6.26 -16.24
CA ILE A 134 17.67 7.15 -15.39
C ILE A 134 18.45 7.41 -14.09
N PRO A 135 18.55 8.67 -13.61
CA PRO A 135 19.17 8.94 -12.33
C PRO A 135 18.43 8.24 -11.18
N LEU A 136 19.12 7.36 -10.44
CA LEU A 136 18.49 6.52 -9.41
C LEU A 136 17.91 7.32 -8.25
N TYR A 137 18.44 8.52 -7.98
CA TYR A 137 17.96 9.39 -6.91
C TYR A 137 16.48 9.77 -7.10
N LEU A 138 16.00 9.87 -8.36
CA LEU A 138 14.60 10.17 -8.67
C LEU A 138 13.69 9.02 -8.24
N ILE A 139 14.12 7.79 -8.49
CA ILE A 139 13.39 6.57 -8.12
C ILE A 139 13.32 6.47 -6.60
N TYR A 140 14.45 6.63 -5.90
CA TYR A 140 14.48 6.58 -4.44
C TYR A 140 13.69 7.72 -3.78
N ALA A 141 13.69 8.92 -4.36
CA ALA A 141 12.89 10.04 -3.86
C ALA A 141 11.39 9.76 -3.99
N ALA A 142 10.96 9.23 -5.14
CA ALA A 142 9.57 8.84 -5.35
C ALA A 142 9.14 7.72 -4.38
N VAL A 143 9.96 6.68 -4.24
CA VAL A 143 9.72 5.56 -3.30
C VAL A 143 9.67 6.04 -1.86
N SER A 144 10.56 6.93 -1.44
CA SER A 144 10.55 7.54 -0.11
C SER A 144 9.24 8.31 0.15
N ALA A 145 8.76 9.10 -0.82
CA ALA A 145 7.51 9.83 -0.68
C ALA A 145 6.28 8.90 -0.58
N ILE A 146 6.23 7.83 -1.40
CA ILE A 146 5.12 6.87 -1.39
C ILE A 146 5.09 6.07 -0.07
N THR A 147 6.25 5.63 0.41
CA THR A 147 6.37 4.90 1.68
C THR A 147 6.08 5.80 2.90
N ALA A 148 6.43 7.08 2.85
CA ALA A 148 6.02 8.06 3.85
C ALA A 148 4.49 8.20 3.88
N MET A 149 3.84 8.23 2.71
CA MET A 149 2.38 8.27 2.60
C MET A 149 1.72 7.01 3.16
N LEU A 150 2.30 5.82 2.93
CA LEU A 150 1.86 4.56 3.57
C LEU A 150 1.89 4.69 5.10
N GLY A 151 3.03 5.12 5.65
CA GLY A 151 3.20 5.28 7.09
C GLY A 151 2.22 6.28 7.70
N LEU A 152 2.06 7.43 7.05
CA LEU A 152 1.10 8.47 7.46
C LEU A 152 -0.34 7.95 7.44
N ARG A 153 -0.73 7.24 6.37
CA ARG A 153 -2.10 6.73 6.24
C ARG A 153 -2.39 5.67 7.29
N ALA A 154 -1.47 4.74 7.52
CA ALA A 154 -1.60 3.70 8.54
C ALA A 154 -1.72 4.31 9.95
N LEU A 155 -0.93 5.34 10.24
CA LEU A 155 -1.00 6.05 11.52
C LEU A 155 -2.34 6.73 11.72
N LEU A 156 -2.84 7.43 10.69
CA LEU A 156 -4.14 8.08 10.74
C LEU A 156 -5.25 7.06 11.00
N VAL A 157 -5.29 5.93 10.27
CA VAL A 157 -6.27 4.86 10.49
C VAL A 157 -6.20 4.33 11.92
N SER A 158 -5.00 4.10 12.45
CA SER A 158 -4.81 3.63 13.83
C SER A 158 -5.36 4.62 14.85
N ILE A 159 -5.14 5.93 14.65
CA ILE A 159 -5.65 6.99 15.53
C ILE A 159 -7.18 7.04 15.49
N GLU A 160 -7.79 6.94 14.30
CA GLU A 160 -9.24 6.92 14.13
C GLU A 160 -9.89 5.77 14.92
N GLN A 161 -9.35 4.56 14.80
CA GLN A 161 -9.81 3.38 15.52
C GLN A 161 -9.69 3.52 17.04
N PHE A 162 -8.62 4.16 17.51
CA PHE A 162 -8.41 4.40 18.94
C PHE A 162 -9.39 5.46 19.49
N LEU A 163 -9.67 6.52 18.72
CA LEU A 163 -10.61 7.57 19.12
C LEU A 163 -12.05 7.09 19.11
N ASP A 164 -12.45 6.28 18.13
CA ASP A 164 -13.80 5.70 18.06
C ASP A 164 -14.05 4.68 19.18
N SER A 165 -12.99 4.03 19.68
CA SER A 165 -13.08 3.13 20.83
C SER A 165 -13.52 3.83 22.13
N ARG A 166 -13.37 5.16 22.24
CA ARG A 166 -13.88 5.94 23.38
C ARG A 166 -15.35 6.34 23.27
N ARG A 167 -16.01 6.10 22.13
CA ARG A 167 -17.36 6.62 21.84
C ARG A 167 -18.50 5.61 21.91
N ARG A 168 -18.25 4.31 22.08
CA ARG A 168 -19.35 3.33 22.27
C ARG A 168 -19.74 3.28 23.76
N PRO A 169 -20.95 3.72 24.14
CA PRO A 169 -21.53 3.34 25.43
C PRO A 169 -21.70 1.82 25.43
N ARG A 170 -21.41 1.20 26.57
CA ARG A 170 -21.76 -0.20 26.86
C ARG A 170 -23.27 -0.31 26.65
N ASP A 171 -23.73 -1.13 25.71
CA ASP A 171 -25.14 -1.21 25.37
C ASP A 171 -25.97 -1.56 26.63
N PRO A 172 -26.87 -0.68 27.12
CA PRO A 172 -27.68 -0.94 28.31
C PRO A 172 -28.68 -2.10 28.13
N LEU A 173 -28.93 -2.50 26.88
CA LEU A 173 -29.92 -3.53 26.55
C LEU A 173 -29.51 -4.94 27.02
N VAL A 174 -28.20 -5.21 27.18
CA VAL A 174 -27.71 -6.47 27.77
C VAL A 174 -27.94 -6.53 29.29
N SER A 175 -28.02 -5.38 29.96
CA SER A 175 -28.35 -5.33 31.39
C SER A 175 -29.85 -5.44 31.70
N LEU A 176 -30.73 -5.16 30.71
CA LEU A 176 -32.18 -5.28 30.88
C LEU A 176 -32.69 -6.71 30.65
N ASP A 177 -31.98 -7.51 29.88
CA ASP A 177 -32.32 -8.94 29.69
C ASP A 177 -32.00 -9.74 30.97
N LYS A 178 -30.84 -9.47 31.58
CA LYS A 178 -30.42 -10.10 32.83
C LYS A 178 -31.30 -9.75 34.04
N SER A 179 -31.96 -8.58 34.05
CA SER A 179 -32.89 -8.20 35.12
C SER A 179 -34.30 -8.74 34.90
N ARG A 180 -34.73 -9.02 33.66
CA ARG A 180 -36.00 -9.71 33.38
C ARG A 180 -35.94 -11.19 33.77
N ASP A 181 -34.81 -11.86 33.53
CA ASP A 181 -34.64 -13.26 33.93
C ASP A 181 -34.51 -13.44 35.46
N GLN A 182 -33.97 -12.44 36.17
CA GLN A 182 -33.89 -12.48 37.64
C GLN A 182 -35.19 -12.08 38.36
N GLY A 183 -36.10 -11.38 37.68
CA GLY A 183 -37.42 -11.02 38.22
C GLY A 183 -38.53 -12.04 37.97
N ALA A 184 -38.29 -13.08 37.17
CA ALA A 184 -39.26 -14.15 36.86
C ALA A 184 -39.09 -15.41 37.75
N ALA A 185 -38.08 -15.42 38.64
CA ALA A 185 -37.72 -16.55 39.49
C ALA A 185 -37.95 -16.31 41.00
N SER A 186 -38.65 -15.23 41.35
CA SER A 186 -39.06 -14.89 42.72
C SER A 186 -40.57 -14.85 42.85
#